data_AF-A0A1J3H1E6-F1
#
_entry.id   AF-A0A1J3H1E6-F1
#
_cell.length_a   1.000
_cell.length_b   1.000
_cell.length_c   1.000
_cell.angle_alpha   90.00
_cell.angle_beta   90.00
_cell.angle_gamma   90.00
#
_symmetry.space_group_name_H-M   'P 1'
#
loop_
_entity.id
_entity.type
_entity.pdbx_description
1 polymer ?
#
loop_
_entity_poly.entity_id
_entity_poly.type
_entity_poly.pdbx_seq_one_letter_code
_entity_poly.pdbx_strand_id
1 'polypeptide(L)' 'AAGWNTRLIVETWTRGDPIATSVGLAVAAIHTCGRHVCIVPDEESRSEYETVMRGAVTSEATEVLIGESAEDVVERL' A
#
# COMPACT_ATOMS: atom_id res chain seq x y z
N ALA A 1 -5.13 -8.18 10.95
CA ALA A 1 -3.97 -9.05 10.67
C ALA A 1 -2.97 -8.89 11.80
N ALA A 2 -2.43 -9.98 12.36
CA ALA A 2 -1.39 -9.93 13.38
C ALA A 2 -0.43 -11.12 13.15
N GLY A 3 0.58 -10.91 12.31
CA GLY A 3 1.74 -11.79 12.20
C GLY A 3 2.91 -11.13 12.92
N TRP A 4 3.48 -11.80 13.91
CA TRP A 4 4.60 -11.34 14.75
C TRP A 4 5.88 -10.92 13.96
N ASN A 5 5.92 -11.11 12.64
CA ASN A 5 7.04 -10.77 11.76
C ASN A 5 6.59 -10.35 10.34
N THR A 6 5.44 -9.70 10.18
CA THR A 6 5.03 -9.17 8.87
C THR A 6 5.88 -7.95 8.50
N ARG A 7 7.05 -8.22 7.90
CA ARG A 7 7.92 -7.22 7.25
C ARG A 7 7.35 -6.72 5.92
N LEU A 8 6.23 -7.28 5.47
CA LEU A 8 5.52 -6.90 4.26
C LEU A 8 4.02 -6.83 4.58
N ILE A 9 3.40 -5.70 4.27
CA ILE A 9 1.96 -5.47 4.35
C ILE A 9 1.51 -5.21 2.92
N VAL A 10 0.60 -6.04 2.40
CA VAL A 10 0.08 -5.92 1.04
C VAL A 10 -1.39 -5.56 1.12
N GLU A 11 -1.79 -4.54 0.37
CA GLU A 11 -3.20 -4.17 0.19
C GLU A 11 -3.54 -4.01 -1.30
N THR A 12 -4.83 -4.01 -1.59
CA THR A 12 -5.37 -3.60 -2.88
C THR A 12 -6.22 -2.35 -2.68
N TRP A 13 -6.04 -1.34 -3.52
CA TRP A 13 -6.83 -0.11 -3.47
C TRP A 13 -7.33 0.25 -4.87
N THR A 14 -8.57 0.70 -4.96
CA THR A 14 -9.17 1.20 -6.20
C THR A 14 -9.73 2.60 -6.02
N ARG A 15 -9.87 3.35 -7.11
CA ARG A 15 -10.38 4.72 -7.05
C ARG A 15 -11.73 4.81 -6.34
N GLY A 16 -11.77 5.60 -5.26
CA GLY A 16 -12.96 5.78 -4.43
C GLY A 16 -12.97 4.96 -3.14
N ASP A 17 -12.02 4.04 -2.96
CA ASP A 17 -11.86 3.31 -1.71
C ASP A 17 -11.32 4.22 -0.58
N PRO A 18 -11.72 3.97 0.68
CA PRO A 18 -11.28 4.78 1.81
C PRO A 18 -9.76 4.65 2.06
N ILE A 19 -9.04 5.76 1.86
CA ILE A 19 -7.58 5.84 2.06
C ILE A 19 -7.13 5.73 3.53
N ALA A 20 -8.05 5.92 4.48
CA ALA A 20 -7.73 5.92 5.91
C ALA A 20 -7.10 4.59 6.36
N THR A 21 -7.52 3.48 5.75
CA THR A 21 -6.95 2.15 5.99
C THR A 21 -5.50 2.10 5.50
N SER A 22 -5.25 2.53 4.27
CA SER A 22 -3.92 2.60 3.64
C SER A 22 -2.93 3.44 4.45
N VAL A 23 -3.39 4.58 5.00
CA VAL A 23 -2.59 5.40 5.92
C VAL A 23 -2.23 4.61 7.19
N GLY A 24 -3.20 3.92 7.79
CA GLY A 24 -2.96 3.08 8.97
C GLY A 24 -1.95 1.96 8.69
N LEU A 25 -2.01 1.34 7.51
CA LEU A 25 -1.08 0.30 7.09
C LEU A 25 0.33 0.83 6.84
N ALA A 26 0.46 2.00 6.20
CA ALA A 26 1.74 2.67 6.02
C ALA A 26 2.39 3.03 7.37
N VAL A 27 1.60 3.55 8.32
CA VAL A 27 2.08 3.84 9.68
C VAL A 27 2.50 2.56 10.40
N ALA A 28 1.73 1.48 10.27
CA ALA A 28 2.10 0.19 10.83
C ALA A 28 3.42 -0.34 10.25
N ALA A 29 3.62 -0.24 8.93
CA ALA A 29 4.87 -0.64 8.27
C ALA A 29 6.08 0.16 8.78
N ILE A 30 5.93 1.49 8.96
CA ILE A 30 6.99 2.34 9.52
C ILE A 30 7.38 1.86 10.92
N HIS A 31 6.40 1.59 11.78
CA HIS A 31 6.66 1.17 13.16
C HIS A 31 7.21 -0.25 13.30
N THR A 32 6.92 -1.13 12.33
CA THR A 32 7.46 -2.51 12.31
C THR A 32 8.75 -2.64 11.51
N CYS A 33 9.31 -1.54 10.98
CA CYS A 33 10.39 -1.54 9.99
C CYS A 33 10.09 -2.47 8.80
N GLY A 34 8.80 -2.58 8.45
CA GLY A 34 8.28 -3.32 7.31
C GLY A 34 8.10 -2.43 6.08
N ARG A 35 7.64 -3.05 5.00
CA ARG A 35 7.26 -2.39 3.75
C ARG A 35 5.76 -2.51 3.54
N HIS A 36 5.14 -1.43 3.10
CA HIS A 36 3.76 -1.41 2.66
C HIS A 36 3.72 -1.44 1.14
N VAL A 37 2.95 -2.34 0.55
CA VAL A 37 2.77 -2.45 -0.90
C VAL A 37 1.29 -2.34 -1.21
N CYS A 38 0.92 -1.35 -2.03
CA CYS A 38 -0.44 -1.17 -2.52
C CYS A 38 -0.51 -1.56 -3.98
N ILE A 39 -1.37 -2.54 -4.31
CA ILE A 39 -1.70 -2.88 -5.69
C ILE A 39 -2.93 -2.09 -6.14
N VAL A 40 -2.81 -1.42 -7.28
CA VAL A 40 -3.91 -0.65 -7.90
C VAL A 40 -4.21 -1.18 -9.31
N PRO A 41 -5.45 -1.06 -9.79
CA PRO A 41 -5.87 -1.63 -11.07
C PRO A 41 -5.33 -0.86 -12.28
N ASP A 42 -4.99 0.42 -12.13
CA ASP A 42 -4.60 1.31 -13.22
C ASP A 42 -3.74 2.50 -12.74
N GLU A 43 -3.14 3.23 -13.68
CA GLU A 43 -2.27 4.37 -13.41
C GLU A 43 -3.03 5.59 -12.86
N GLU A 44 -4.32 5.75 -13.18
CA GLU A 44 -5.13 6.85 -12.63
C GLU A 44 -5.35 6.65 -11.13
N SER A 45 -5.71 5.42 -10.75
CA SER A 45 -5.81 4.98 -9.36
C SER A 45 -4.47 5.15 -8.63
N ARG A 46 -3.34 4.83 -9.27
CA ARG A 46 -2.00 5.07 -8.70
C ARG A 46 -1.76 6.54 -8.40
N SER A 47 -2.00 7.41 -9.37
CA SER A 47 -1.73 8.84 -9.25
C SER A 47 -2.57 9.49 -8.14
N GLU A 48 -3.84 9.10 -8.04
CA GLU A 48 -4.73 9.57 -6.98
C GLU A 48 -4.26 9.07 -5.61
N TYR A 49 -3.95 7.77 -5.49
CA TYR A 49 -3.45 7.19 -4.27
C TYR A 49 -2.15 7.86 -3.78
N GLU A 50 -1.16 8.02 -4.67
CA GLU A 50 0.12 8.67 -4.34
C GLU A 50 -0.08 10.13 -3.92
N THR A 51 -0.99 10.85 -4.59
CA THR A 51 -1.29 12.25 -4.26
C THR A 51 -1.87 12.39 -2.85
N VAL A 52 -2.84 11.53 -2.51
CA VAL A 52 -3.48 11.56 -1.18
C VAL A 52 -2.51 11.07 -0.10
N MET A 53 -1.76 9.99 -0.37
CA MET A 53 -0.79 9.43 0.58
C MET A 53 0.34 10.39 0.89
N ARG A 54 0.84 11.16 -0.09
CA ARG A 54 1.87 12.19 0.12
C ARG A 54 1.42 13.29 1.09
N GLY A 55 0.11 13.56 1.16
CA GLY A 55 -0.47 14.50 2.13
C GLY A 55 -0.65 13.91 3.53
N ALA A 56 -0.75 12.58 3.66
CA ALA A 56 -1.06 11.89 4.91
C ALA A 56 0.17 11.29 5.60
N VAL A 57 1.15 10.81 4.83
CA VAL A 57 2.33 10.09 5.33
C VAL A 57 3.59 10.65 4.67
N THR A 58 4.50 11.22 5.46
CA THR A 58 5.75 11.81 4.96
C THR A 58 6.80 10.77 4.58
N SER A 59 6.64 9.52 5.02
CA SER A 59 7.62 8.45 4.82
C SER A 59 7.35 7.66 3.53
N GLU A 60 8.41 7.34 2.79
CA GLU A 60 8.37 6.50 1.57
C GLU A 60 8.18 4.99 1.87
N ALA A 61 7.45 4.66 2.94
CA ALA A 61 7.26 3.27 3.37
C ALA A 61 6.24 2.51 2.51
N THR A 62 5.53 3.20 1.60
CA THR A 62 4.51 2.62 0.72
C THR A 62 5.00 2.59 -0.72
N GLU A 63 5.06 1.39 -1.29
CA GLU A 63 5.32 1.13 -2.70
C GLU A 63 4.00 0.86 -3.42
N VAL A 64 3.78 1.50 -4.57
CA VAL A 64 2.53 1.34 -5.34
C VAL A 64 2.83 0.61 -6.64
N LEU A 65 2.15 -0.51 -6.85
CA LEU A 65 2.31 -1.38 -8.01
C LEU A 65 1.00 -1.43 -8.80
N ILE A 66 1.10 -1.39 -10.12
CA ILE A 66 -0.07 -1.55 -11.00
C ILE A 66 -0.14 -3.02 -11.40
N GLY A 67 -1.25 -3.67 -11.12
CA GLY A 67 -1.42 -5.09 -11.40
C GLY A 67 -2.88 -5.55 -11.32
N GLU A 68 -3.23 -6.53 -12.16
CA GLU A 68 -4.58 -7.09 -12.27
C GLU A 68 -4.98 -7.93 -11.03
N SER A 69 -4.00 -8.49 -10.32
CA SER A 69 -4.20 -9.25 -9.09
C SER A 69 -3.07 -9.05 -8.09
N ALA A 70 -3.42 -8.91 -6.82
CA ALA A 70 -2.46 -8.88 -5.72
C ALA A 70 -1.62 -10.15 -5.62
N GLU A 71 -2.18 -11.29 -6.01
CA GLU A 71 -1.52 -12.60 -5.92
C GLU A 71 -0.30 -12.67 -6.85
N ASP A 72 -0.46 -12.24 -8.11
CA ASP A 72 0.62 -12.21 -9.11
C ASP A 72 1.75 -11.25 -8.71
N VAL A 73 1.38 -10.11 -8.12
CA VAL A 73 2.34 -9.11 -7.66
C VAL A 73 3.11 -9.60 -6.44
N VAL A 74 2.45 -10.30 -5.50
CA VAL A 74 3.10 -10.87 -4.31
C VAL A 74 4.00 -12.04 -4.65
N GLU A 75 3.68 -12.86 -5.65
CA GLU A 75 4.57 -13.94 -6.11
C GLU A 75 5.89 -13.41 -6.71
N ARG A 76 5.97 -12.12 -7.05
CA ARG A 76 7.12 -11.47 -7.68
C ARG A 76 7.96 -10.60 -6.71
N LEU A 77 7.56 -10.50 -5.45
CA LEU A 77 8.21 -9.71 -4.38
C LEU A 77 9.11 -10.55 -3.46
#